data_AF-A0A4Y8I6F8-F1
#
_entry.id   AF-A0A4Y8I6F8-F1
#
_cell.length_a   1.000
_cell.length_b   1.000
_cell.length_c   1.000
_cell.angle_alpha   90.00
_cell.angle_beta   90.00
_cell.angle_gamma   90.00
#
_symmetry.space_group_name_H-M   'P 1'
#
loop_
_entity.id
_entity.type
_entity.pdbx_description
1 polymer ?
#
loop_
_entity_poly.entity_id
_entity_poly.type
_entity_poly.pdbx_seq_one_letter_code
_entity_poly.pdbx_strand_id
1 'polypeptide(L)'
;MNVINSNSNGDKSKFSLESLFALFKKLFLLLIAGGVIIAFLFNERGLISWYKYSMERERIESELDSLRAEESALRAEIEKLKFAPEYLEKLAREKYGMAKKGEKVYKVIPEEEEKDKE
;
A
#
# COMPACT_ATOMS: atom_id res chain seq x y z
N MET A 1 47.84 67.84 -39.52
CA MET A 1 46.44 67.70 -39.96
C MET A 1 45.92 66.38 -39.45
N ASN A 2 44.87 66.42 -38.62
CA ASN A 2 44.18 65.28 -38.01
C ASN A 2 43.35 64.53 -39.05
N VAL A 3 43.41 63.19 -39.05
CA VAL A 3 42.22 62.35 -39.27
C VAL A 3 42.38 61.07 -38.44
N ILE A 4 41.80 61.07 -37.25
CA ILE A 4 41.45 59.84 -36.52
C ILE A 4 40.06 59.47 -37.01
N ASN A 5 39.93 58.38 -37.77
CA ASN A 5 38.64 57.80 -38.10
C ASN A 5 38.45 56.54 -37.25
N SER A 6 37.66 56.65 -36.18
CA SER A 6 37.22 55.50 -35.39
C SER A 6 35.85 55.05 -35.88
N ASN A 7 35.76 53.87 -36.49
CA ASN A 7 34.49 53.17 -36.63
C ASN A 7 34.60 51.79 -35.97
N SER A 8 34.19 51.73 -34.70
CA SER A 8 34.17 50.56 -33.83
C SER A 8 32.71 50.26 -33.41
N ASN A 9 31.84 50.02 -34.39
CA ASN A 9 30.42 49.72 -34.16
C ASN A 9 29.99 48.31 -34.62
N GLY A 10 30.94 47.41 -34.93
CA GLY A 10 30.65 46.10 -35.53
C GLY A 10 30.64 44.87 -34.61
N ASP A 11 31.09 44.98 -33.35
CA ASP A 11 31.41 43.79 -32.53
C ASP A 11 30.37 43.48 -31.43
N LYS A 12 29.54 44.46 -31.03
CA LYS A 12 28.64 44.30 -29.88
C LYS A 12 27.33 43.54 -30.18
N SER A 13 26.94 43.38 -31.44
CA SER A 13 25.69 42.70 -31.83
C SER A 13 25.84 41.19 -32.01
N LYS A 14 27.07 40.69 -32.21
CA LYS A 14 27.33 39.25 -32.38
C LYS A 14 27.50 38.51 -31.05
N PHE A 15 28.00 39.20 -30.02
CA PHE A 15 28.26 38.61 -28.70
C PHE A 15 26.99 38.23 -27.92
N SER A 16 25.87 38.94 -28.13
CA SER A 16 24.60 38.66 -27.47
C SER A 16 23.82 37.49 -28.10
N LEU A 17 23.88 37.33 -29.42
CA LEU A 17 23.11 36.30 -30.12
C LEU A 17 23.65 34.88 -29.91
N GLU A 18 24.97 34.69 -29.95
CA GLU A 18 25.60 33.37 -29.75
C GLU A 18 25.31 32.79 -28.36
N SER A 19 25.35 33.64 -27.33
CA SER A 19 25.04 33.24 -25.95
C SER A 19 23.54 32.98 -25.74
N LEU A 20 22.66 33.69 -26.44
CA LEU A 20 21.21 33.43 -26.49
C LEU A 20 20.91 32.06 -27.08
N PHE A 21 21.50 31.71 -28.23
CA PHE A 21 21.36 30.38 -28.82
C PHE A 21 21.94 29.28 -27.93
N ALA A 22 23.05 29.54 -27.23
CA ALA A 22 23.61 28.61 -26.26
C ALA A 22 22.67 28.39 -25.04
N LEU A 23 22.01 29.44 -24.55
CA LEU A 23 21.02 29.35 -23.48
C LEU A 23 19.78 28.56 -23.93
N PHE A 24 19.26 28.82 -25.13
CA PHE A 24 18.15 28.05 -25.69
C PHE A 24 18.52 26.58 -25.90
N LYS A 25 19.72 26.28 -26.41
CA LYS A 25 20.22 24.91 -26.55
C LYS A 25 20.32 24.21 -25.19
N LYS A 26 20.85 24.88 -24.16
CA LYS A 26 20.92 24.33 -22.80
C LYS A 26 19.53 24.06 -22.23
N LEU A 27 18.59 24.99 -22.40
CA LEU A 27 17.21 24.83 -21.94
C LEU A 27 16.49 23.68 -22.66
N PHE A 28 16.70 23.56 -23.97
CA PHE A 28 16.17 22.45 -24.77
C PHE A 28 16.75 21.10 -24.33
N LEU A 29 18.06 21.04 -24.07
CA LEU A 29 18.74 19.85 -23.58
C LEU A 29 18.26 19.46 -22.17
N LEU A 30 18.03 20.46 -21.31
CA LEU A 30 17.43 20.26 -19.99
C LEU A 30 15.99 19.74 -20.09
N LEU A 31 15.19 20.26 -21.03
CA LEU A 31 13.82 19.81 -21.28
C LEU A 31 13.78 18.36 -21.75
N ILE A 32 14.67 17.97 -22.67
CA ILE A 32 14.78 16.59 -23.13
C ILE A 32 15.21 15.68 -21.98
N ALA A 33 16.25 16.07 -21.23
CA ALA A 33 16.72 15.28 -20.09
C ALA A 33 15.63 15.10 -19.03
N GLY A 34 14.91 16.18 -18.68
CA GLY A 34 13.78 16.14 -17.77
C GLY A 34 12.64 15.27 -18.30
N GLY A 35 12.30 15.40 -19.59
CA GLY A 35 11.28 14.58 -20.25
C GLY A 35 11.64 13.09 -20.24
N VAL A 36 12.91 12.74 -20.45
CA VAL A 36 13.39 11.35 -20.36
C VAL A 36 13.28 10.83 -18.93
N ILE A 37 13.66 11.62 -17.92
CA ILE A 37 13.54 11.22 -16.51
C ILE A 37 12.07 10.99 -16.13
N ILE A 38 11.19 11.93 -16.50
CA ILE A 38 9.75 11.83 -16.25
C ILE A 38 9.18 10.62 -16.99
N ALA A 39 9.52 10.42 -18.25
CA ALA A 39 9.10 9.24 -18.99
C ALA A 39 9.61 7.95 -18.32
N PHE A 40 10.83 7.91 -17.80
CA PHE A 40 11.37 6.74 -17.11
C PHE A 40 10.66 6.45 -15.78
N LEU A 41 10.22 7.50 -15.08
CA LEU A 41 9.46 7.38 -13.82
C LEU A 41 7.99 7.00 -14.06
N PHE A 42 7.36 7.53 -15.11
CA PHE A 42 5.94 7.30 -15.43
C PHE A 42 5.70 6.14 -16.40
N ASN A 43 6.73 5.57 -17.02
CA ASN A 43 6.59 4.37 -17.84
C ASN A 43 6.20 3.17 -16.95
N GLU A 44 5.29 2.32 -17.43
CA GLU A 44 4.76 1.15 -16.70
C GLU A 44 5.84 0.15 -16.24
N ARG A 45 7.05 0.25 -16.82
CA ARG A 45 8.25 -0.51 -16.45
C ARG A 45 9.28 0.26 -15.62
N GLY A 46 8.90 1.41 -15.06
CA GLY A 46 9.75 2.19 -14.17
C GLY A 46 10.07 1.45 -12.85
N LEU A 47 11.06 1.96 -12.12
CA LEU A 47 11.56 1.38 -10.84
C LEU A 47 10.45 1.17 -9.79
N ILE A 48 9.40 1.99 -9.85
CA ILE A 48 8.23 1.91 -8.96
C ILE A 48 7.48 0.58 -9.14
N SER A 49 7.33 0.10 -10.37
CA SER A 49 6.66 -1.18 -10.65
C SER A 49 7.47 -2.34 -10.08
N TRP A 50 8.80 -2.32 -10.22
CA TRP A 50 9.67 -3.35 -9.65
C TRP A 50 9.55 -3.44 -8.12
N TYR A 51 9.53 -2.30 -7.43
CA TYR A 51 9.33 -2.27 -5.98
C TYR A 51 7.96 -2.81 -5.57
N LYS A 52 6.90 -2.44 -6.31
CA LYS A 52 5.54 -2.97 -6.10
C LYS A 52 5.47 -4.48 -6.28
N TYR A 53 6.14 -5.04 -7.29
CA TYR A 53 6.15 -6.49 -7.51
C TYR A 53 6.85 -7.27 -6.40
N SER A 54 7.93 -6.72 -5.83
CA SER A 54 8.61 -7.33 -4.68
C SER A 54 7.72 -7.30 -3.43
N MET A 55 7.10 -6.16 -3.13
CA MET A 55 6.16 -6.04 -2.01
C MET A 55 4.94 -6.96 -2.16
N GLU A 56 4.38 -7.07 -3.37
CA GLU A 56 3.20 -7.90 -3.61
C GLU A 56 3.52 -9.38 -3.44
N ARG A 57 4.72 -9.82 -3.83
CA ARG A 57 5.18 -11.20 -3.58
C ARG A 57 5.28 -11.50 -2.10
N GLU A 58 5.92 -10.63 -1.33
CA GLU A 58 6.07 -10.81 0.12
C GLU A 58 4.70 -10.79 0.83
N ARG A 59 3.78 -9.91 0.39
CA ARG A 59 2.42 -9.86 0.90
C ARG A 59 1.66 -11.16 0.65
N ILE A 60 1.71 -11.68 -0.58
CA ILE A 60 1.03 -12.93 -0.95
C ILE A 60 1.62 -14.12 -0.20
N GLU A 61 2.95 -14.19 -0.05
CA GLU A 61 3.60 -15.26 0.72
C GLU A 61 3.20 -15.22 2.19
N SER A 62 3.20 -14.03 2.81
CA SER A 62 2.76 -13.88 4.20
C SER A 62 1.28 -14.24 4.38
N GLU A 63 0.43 -13.88 3.42
CA GLU A 63 -0.99 -14.23 3.44
C GLU A 63 -1.18 -15.74 3.33
N LEU A 64 -0.45 -16.40 2.42
CA LEU A 64 -0.47 -17.85 2.26
C LEU A 64 -0.04 -18.58 3.53
N ASP A 65 1.03 -18.12 4.19
CA ASP A 65 1.51 -18.73 5.42
C ASP A 65 0.50 -18.55 6.57
N SER A 66 -0.15 -17.39 6.66
CA SER A 66 -1.22 -17.16 7.64
C SER A 66 -2.41 -18.10 7.43
N LEU A 67 -2.85 -18.27 6.18
CA LEU A 67 -3.94 -19.17 5.81
C LEU A 67 -3.61 -20.63 6.10
N ARG A 68 -2.36 -21.05 5.84
CA ARG A 68 -1.90 -22.41 6.17
C ARG A 68 -1.87 -22.66 7.68
N ALA A 69 -1.44 -21.68 8.46
CA ALA A 69 -1.47 -21.78 9.91
C ALA A 69 -2.91 -21.89 10.43
N GLU A 70 -3.83 -21.11 9.88
CA GLU A 70 -5.26 -21.17 10.21
C GLU A 70 -5.88 -22.52 9.81
N GLU A 71 -5.58 -23.03 8.62
CA GLU A 71 -6.02 -24.35 8.17
C GLU A 71 -5.54 -25.44 9.13
N SER A 72 -4.26 -25.41 9.51
CA SER A 72 -3.69 -26.37 10.46
C SER A 72 -4.38 -26.30 11.83
N ALA A 73 -4.67 -25.09 12.33
CA ALA A 73 -5.35 -24.90 13.59
C ALA A 73 -6.78 -25.43 13.55
N LEU A 74 -7.53 -25.11 12.49
CA LEU A 74 -8.89 -25.58 12.27
C LEU A 74 -8.95 -27.11 12.14
N ARG A 75 -8.01 -27.72 11.41
CA ARG A 75 -7.91 -29.18 11.30
C ARG A 75 -7.68 -29.83 12.66
N ALA A 76 -6.77 -29.28 13.46
CA ALA A 76 -6.53 -29.78 14.82
C ALA A 76 -7.77 -29.62 15.73
N GLU A 77 -8.55 -28.54 15.56
CA GLU A 77 -9.81 -28.35 16.29
C GLU A 77 -10.88 -29.35 15.83
N ILE A 78 -11.00 -29.62 14.53
CA ILE A 78 -11.89 -30.64 13.99
C ILE A 78 -11.53 -32.02 14.54
N GLU A 79 -10.24 -32.37 14.61
CA GLU A 79 -9.81 -33.64 15.19
C GLU A 79 -10.17 -33.73 16.67
N LYS A 80 -9.93 -32.67 17.45
CA LYS A 80 -10.35 -32.62 18.86
C LYS A 80 -11.86 -32.81 19.02
N LEU A 81 -12.66 -32.16 18.17
CA LEU A 81 -14.12 -32.28 18.21
C LEU A 81 -14.61 -33.67 17.78
N LYS A 82 -13.94 -34.31 16.82
CA LYS A 82 -14.32 -35.64 16.32
C LYS A 82 -13.94 -36.77 17.27
N PHE A 83 -12.79 -36.67 17.93
CA PHE A 83 -12.22 -37.76 18.71
C PHE A 83 -12.41 -37.61 20.23
N ALA A 84 -12.87 -36.45 20.73
CA ALA A 84 -13.17 -36.24 22.15
C ALA A 84 -14.66 -35.88 22.37
N PRO A 85 -15.55 -36.87 22.57
CA PRO A 85 -16.98 -36.63 22.80
C PRO A 85 -17.26 -35.75 24.03
N GLU A 86 -16.40 -35.79 25.04
CA GLU A 86 -16.49 -34.93 26.24
C GLU A 86 -16.19 -33.45 25.91
N TYR A 87 -15.25 -33.18 25.01
CA TYR A 87 -14.97 -31.82 24.55
C TYR A 87 -16.12 -31.27 23.71
N LEU A 88 -16.72 -32.11 22.86
CA LEU A 88 -17.89 -31.74 22.07
C LEU A 88 -19.12 -31.46 22.95
N GLU A 89 -19.40 -32.29 23.96
CA GLU A 89 -20.49 -32.06 24.91
C GLU A 89 -20.26 -30.76 25.71
N LYS A 90 -19.03 -30.50 26.16
CA LYS A 90 -18.68 -29.25 26.84
C LYS A 90 -18.90 -28.03 25.95
N LEU A 91 -18.41 -28.06 24.70
CA LEU A 91 -18.58 -26.95 23.76
C LEU A 91 -20.06 -26.70 23.41
N ALA A 92 -20.85 -27.76 23.22
CA ALA A 92 -22.28 -27.66 22.93
C ALA A 92 -23.04 -27.02 24.10
N ARG A 93 -22.71 -27.39 25.35
CA ARG A 93 -23.33 -26.80 26.56
C ARG A 93 -22.88 -25.35 26.80
N GLU A 94 -21.59 -25.05 26.69
CA GLU A 94 -21.03 -23.73 27.05
C GLU A 94 -21.18 -22.67 25.96
N LYS A 95 -20.83 -22.97 24.71
CA LYS A 95 -20.91 -21.98 23.61
C LYS A 95 -22.29 -21.87 23.00
N TYR A 96 -23.02 -22.99 22.92
CA TYR A 96 -24.27 -23.06 22.18
C TYR A 96 -25.50 -23.25 23.08
N GLY A 97 -25.32 -23.44 24.39
CA GLY A 97 -26.43 -23.62 25.34
C GLY A 97 -27.27 -24.86 25.06
N MET A 98 -26.72 -25.87 24.38
CA MET A 98 -27.44 -27.10 24.04
C MET A 98 -27.64 -27.98 25.28
N ALA A 99 -28.81 -28.59 25.39
CA ALA A 99 -29.24 -29.47 26.47
C ALA A 99 -29.76 -30.80 25.90
N LYS A 100 -29.55 -31.91 26.61
CA LYS A 100 -30.10 -33.21 26.21
C LYS A 100 -31.64 -33.20 26.33
N LYS A 101 -32.31 -34.10 25.61
CA LYS A 101 -33.78 -34.22 25.65
C LYS A 101 -34.25 -34.43 27.09
N GLY A 102 -34.95 -33.43 27.65
CA GLY A 102 -35.45 -33.43 29.03
C GLY A 102 -34.71 -32.51 30.01
N GLU A 103 -33.59 -31.91 29.62
CA GLU A 103 -32.86 -30.91 30.43
C GLU A 103 -33.39 -29.48 30.16
N LYS A 104 -33.37 -28.60 31.17
CA LYS A 104 -33.77 -27.18 31.07
C LYS A 104 -32.56 -26.26 31.14
N VAL A 105 -32.46 -25.30 30.21
CA VAL A 105 -31.38 -24.30 30.16
C VAL A 105 -31.85 -23.03 30.86
N TYR A 106 -31.08 -22.56 31.84
CA TYR A 106 -31.35 -21.31 32.56
C TYR A 106 -30.36 -20.25 32.12
N LYS A 107 -30.86 -19.09 31.66
CA LYS A 107 -30.03 -17.91 31.35
C LYS A 107 -30.28 -16.87 32.44
N VAL A 108 -29.23 -16.45 33.13
CA VAL A 108 -29.32 -15.36 34.10
C VAL A 108 -29.45 -14.06 33.32
N ILE A 109 -30.61 -13.42 33.42
CA ILE A 109 -30.83 -12.07 32.91
C ILE A 109 -30.63 -11.15 34.10
N PRO A 110 -29.66 -10.21 34.07
CA PRO A 110 -29.58 -9.19 35.12
C PRO A 110 -30.86 -8.37 35.09
N GLU A 111 -31.45 -8.13 36.26
CA GLU A 111 -32.59 -7.21 36.37
C GLU A 111 -32.16 -5.86 35.82
N GLU A 112 -32.82 -5.40 34.75
CA GLU A 112 -32.76 -4.00 34.38
C GLU A 112 -33.37 -3.25 35.56
N GLU A 113 -32.54 -2.50 36.28
CA GLU A 113 -33.01 -1.50 37.23
C GLU A 113 -33.96 -0.58 36.45
N GLU A 114 -35.26 -0.81 36.58
CA GLU A 114 -36.29 0.13 36.18
C GLU A 114 -36.02 1.42 36.95
N LYS A 115 -35.23 2.31 36.35
CA LYS A 115 -35.16 3.69 36.79
C LYS A 115 -36.53 4.28 36.55
N ASP A 116 -37.29 4.29 37.64
CA ASP A 116 -38.55 4.97 37.81
C ASP A 116 -38.55 6.29 37.03
N LYS A 117 -39.56 6.41 36.18
CA LYS A 117 -39.99 7.66 35.57
C LYS A 117 -40.50 8.55 36.70
N GLU A 118 -39.83 9.67 36.94
CA GLU A 118 -40.37 10.81 37.68
C GLU A 118 -40.50 12.01 36.73
#